data_AF-A0A957I8T8-F1
#
_entry.id   AF-A0A957I8T8-F1
#
_cell.length_a   1.000
_cell.length_b   1.000
_cell.length_c   1.000
_cell.angle_alpha   90.00
_cell.angle_beta   90.00
_cell.angle_gamma   90.00
#
_symmetry.space_group_name_H-M   'P 1'
#
loop_
_entity.id
_entity.type
_entity.pdbx_description
1 polymer ?
#
loop_
_entity_poly.entity_id
_entity_poly.type
_entity_poly.pdbx_seq_one_letter_code
_entity_poly.pdbx_strand_id
1 'polypeptide(L)'
;MSKLHELFQLGQSVWYDNISRALLDSGEMQALIDDGVVGVTSNPSIFEKAIAKSADYDDAIRQMAQAGKTTNEIYEALALADIGEAADLLRPVYDKTGGVDGYISLEVSPTLARDTAGTIAEA
;
A
#
# COMPACT_ATOMS: atom_id res chain seq x y z
N MET A 1 10.34 7.88 -22.15
CA MET A 1 11.25 7.22 -21.20
C MET A 1 11.63 8.25 -20.17
N SER A 2 11.34 8.00 -18.90
CA SER A 2 11.59 8.92 -17.79
C SER A 2 12.98 8.67 -17.18
N LYS A 3 13.39 9.51 -16.23
CA LYS A 3 14.62 9.26 -15.44
C LYS A 3 14.52 8.00 -14.57
N LEU A 4 13.32 7.58 -14.17
CA LEU A 4 13.13 6.35 -13.40
C LEU A 4 13.43 5.12 -14.26
N HIS A 5 13.04 5.16 -15.54
CA HIS A 5 13.39 4.11 -16.49
C HIS A 5 14.90 4.03 -16.73
N GLU A 6 15.60 5.17 -16.78
CA GLU A 6 17.06 5.20 -16.89
C GLU A 6 17.73 4.59 -15.66
N LEU A 7 17.25 4.91 -14.45
CA LEU A 7 17.73 4.29 -13.19
C LEU A 7 17.48 2.77 -13.18
N PHE A 8 16.32 2.33 -13.66
CA PHE A 8 16.01 0.91 -13.76
C PHE A 8 16.98 0.17 -14.70
N GLN A 9 17.36 0.79 -15.83
CA GLN A 9 18.38 0.24 -16.74
C GLN A 9 19.78 0.15 -16.09
N LEU A 10 20.07 0.99 -15.09
CA LEU A 10 21.29 0.91 -14.27
C LEU A 10 21.19 -0.11 -13.13
N GLY A 11 20.06 -0.82 -13.02
CA GLY A 11 19.83 -1.87 -12.02
C GLY A 11 19.25 -1.38 -10.69
N GLN A 12 18.71 -0.16 -10.64
CA GLN A 12 18.06 0.38 -9.43
C GLN A 12 16.54 0.41 -9.59
N SER A 13 15.85 -0.35 -8.73
CA SER A 13 14.40 -0.27 -8.58
C SER A 13 14.00 0.97 -7.75
N VAL A 14 13.05 1.74 -8.26
CA VAL A 14 12.50 2.91 -7.56
C VAL A 14 11.10 2.59 -7.05
N TRP A 15 10.91 2.75 -5.75
CA TRP A 15 9.65 2.50 -5.07
C TRP A 15 9.05 3.82 -4.58
N TYR A 16 7.72 3.89 -4.57
CA TYR A 16 6.97 5.04 -4.10
C TYR A 16 6.58 4.87 -2.63
N ASP A 17 6.98 5.81 -1.78
CA ASP A 17 6.81 5.72 -0.31
C ASP A 17 5.55 6.44 0.18
N ASN A 18 4.41 6.09 -0.40
CA ASN A 18 3.09 6.58 0.02
C ASN A 18 1.98 5.71 -0.59
N ILE A 19 0.81 5.72 0.04
CA ILE A 19 -0.43 5.13 -0.50
C ILE A 19 -1.64 5.87 0.06
N SER A 20 -2.65 6.08 -0.76
CA SER A 20 -3.96 6.55 -0.34
C SER A 20 -5.02 6.11 -1.34
N ARG A 21 -6.27 6.00 -0.88
CA ARG A 21 -7.42 5.74 -1.74
C ARG A 21 -7.54 6.72 -2.91
N ALA A 22 -7.39 8.02 -2.66
CA ALA A 22 -7.42 9.02 -3.74
C ALA A 22 -6.33 8.80 -4.81
N LEU A 23 -5.13 8.34 -4.43
CA LEU A 23 -4.05 8.03 -5.37
C LEU A 23 -4.41 6.84 -6.28
N LEU A 24 -5.12 5.86 -5.74
CA LEU A 24 -5.62 4.68 -6.45
C LEU A 24 -6.79 5.06 -7.38
N ASP A 25 -7.85 5.63 -6.82
CA ASP A 25 -9.10 5.97 -7.52
C ASP A 25 -8.90 6.96 -8.67
N SER A 26 -7.93 7.88 -8.53
CA SER A 26 -7.64 8.89 -9.57
C SER A 26 -6.84 8.34 -10.75
N GLY A 27 -6.26 7.14 -10.63
CA GLY A 27 -5.33 6.57 -11.60
C GLY A 27 -3.91 7.15 -11.52
N GLU A 28 -3.62 8.02 -10.54
CA GLU A 28 -2.27 8.58 -10.35
C GLU A 28 -1.25 7.48 -10.01
N MET A 29 -1.63 6.46 -9.25
CA MET A 29 -0.77 5.29 -9.01
C MET A 29 -0.38 4.60 -10.33
N GLN A 30 -1.33 4.39 -11.24
CA GLN A 30 -1.04 3.80 -12.55
C GLN A 30 -0.08 4.69 -13.35
N ALA A 31 -0.28 6.02 -13.31
CA ALA A 31 0.62 6.96 -13.98
C ALA A 31 2.05 6.91 -13.41
N LEU A 32 2.22 6.72 -12.10
CA LEU A 32 3.54 6.54 -11.47
C LEU A 32 4.21 5.24 -11.93
N ILE A 33 3.46 4.15 -12.01
CA ILE A 33 3.94 2.85 -12.52
C ILE A 33 4.37 2.99 -13.98
N ASP A 34 3.54 3.65 -14.80
CA ASP A 34 3.84 3.92 -16.22
C ASP A 34 5.06 4.83 -16.39
N ASP A 35 5.35 5.70 -15.41
CA ASP A 35 6.56 6.52 -15.37
C ASP A 35 7.79 5.77 -14.83
N GLY A 36 7.66 4.53 -14.36
CA GLY A 36 8.77 3.65 -14.00
C GLY A 36 8.93 3.37 -12.50
N VAL A 37 7.92 3.68 -11.68
CA VAL A 37 7.83 3.14 -10.31
C VAL A 37 7.55 1.65 -10.40
N VAL A 38 8.29 0.84 -9.63
CA VAL A 38 8.21 -0.63 -9.68
C VAL A 38 7.84 -1.27 -8.35
N GLY A 39 7.52 -0.47 -7.34
CA GLY A 39 7.04 -0.94 -6.05
C GLY A 39 6.52 0.19 -5.18
N VAL A 40 5.85 -0.16 -4.10
CA VAL A 40 5.22 0.80 -3.19
C VAL A 40 5.50 0.38 -1.74
N THR A 41 5.72 1.36 -0.86
CA THR A 41 5.77 1.11 0.58
C THR A 41 4.61 1.78 1.31
N SER A 42 4.06 1.07 2.28
CA SER A 42 3.15 1.62 3.28
C SER A 42 3.71 1.41 4.68
N ASN A 43 3.24 2.22 5.62
CA ASN A 43 3.52 2.09 7.06
C ASN A 43 2.36 2.75 7.83
N PRO A 44 2.25 2.55 9.16
CA PRO A 44 1.16 3.11 9.95
C PRO A 44 1.03 4.63 9.88
N SER A 45 2.14 5.36 9.71
CA SER A 45 2.11 6.84 9.59
C SER A 45 1.58 7.31 8.23
N ILE A 46 1.75 6.51 7.17
CA ILE A 46 1.16 6.77 5.85
C ILE A 46 -0.37 6.59 5.95
N PHE A 47 -0.84 5.47 6.50
CA PHE A 47 -2.28 5.23 6.65
C PHE A 47 -2.96 6.21 7.62
N GLU A 48 -2.30 6.59 8.72
CA GLU A 48 -2.83 7.62 9.61
C GLU A 48 -3.14 8.91 8.85
N LYS A 49 -2.18 9.40 8.06
CA LYS A 49 -2.36 10.61 7.26
C LYS A 49 -3.42 10.44 6.19
N ALA A 50 -3.43 9.31 5.49
CA ALA A 50 -4.40 9.05 4.42
C ALA A 50 -5.83 9.02 4.98
N ILE A 51 -6.05 8.31 6.08
CA ILE A 51 -7.37 8.13 6.70
C ILE A 51 -7.83 9.40 7.42
N ALA A 52 -6.96 10.04 8.21
CA ALA A 52 -7.37 11.16 9.06
C ALA A 52 -7.50 12.50 8.32
N LYS A 53 -6.88 12.64 7.14
CA LYS A 53 -6.84 13.91 6.38
C LYS A 53 -7.66 13.92 5.10
N SER A 54 -8.44 12.86 4.85
CA SER A 54 -9.38 12.82 3.72
C SER A 54 -10.75 12.32 4.16
N ALA A 55 -11.74 12.47 3.29
CA ALA A 55 -13.08 11.92 3.48
C ALA A 55 -13.27 10.58 2.74
N ASP A 56 -12.23 10.06 2.08
CA ASP A 56 -12.32 8.90 1.16
C ASP A 56 -12.67 7.59 1.90
N TYR A 57 -12.51 7.59 3.22
CA TYR A 57 -12.75 6.43 4.07
C TYR A 57 -14.03 6.55 4.91
N ASP A 58 -14.67 7.71 4.95
CA ASP A 58 -15.75 8.03 5.90
C ASP A 58 -16.93 7.06 5.81
N ASP A 59 -17.37 6.74 4.59
CA ASP A 59 -18.51 5.87 4.38
C ASP A 59 -18.20 4.41 4.77
N ALA A 60 -17.01 3.91 4.43
CA ALA A 60 -16.55 2.58 4.81
C ALA A 60 -16.37 2.46 6.33
N ILE A 61 -15.80 3.48 6.98
CA ILE A 61 -15.67 3.57 8.44
C ILE A 61 -17.06 3.56 9.08
N ARG A 62 -17.99 4.38 8.60
CA ARG A 62 -19.36 4.46 9.14
C ARG A 62 -20.08 3.13 9.03
N GLN A 63 -20.01 2.46 7.88
CA GLN A 63 -20.64 1.16 7.66
C GLN A 63 -20.08 0.10 8.62
N MET A 64 -18.75 0.00 8.75
CA MET A 64 -18.12 -1.00 9.63
C MET A 64 -18.34 -0.71 11.11
N ALA A 65 -18.33 0.56 11.51
CA ALA A 65 -18.67 0.95 12.88
C ALA A 65 -20.13 0.61 13.23
N GLN A 66 -21.08 0.83 12.30
CA GLN A 66 -22.48 0.42 12.47
C GLN A 66 -22.63 -1.11 12.56
N ALA A 67 -21.74 -1.86 11.91
CA ALA A 67 -21.67 -3.31 12.01
C ALA A 67 -20.99 -3.81 13.30
N GLY A 68 -20.55 -2.90 14.19
CA GLY A 68 -19.97 -3.24 15.49
C GLY A 68 -18.49 -3.64 15.44
N LYS A 69 -17.78 -3.36 14.33
CA LYS A 69 -16.33 -3.63 14.24
C LYS A 69 -15.54 -2.71 15.17
N THR A 70 -14.45 -3.25 15.72
CA THR A 70 -13.45 -2.51 16.50
C THR A 70 -12.61 -1.60 15.61
N THR A 71 -11.90 -0.64 16.22
CA THR A 71 -11.00 0.28 15.49
C THR A 71 -9.91 -0.46 14.70
N ASN A 72 -9.34 -1.53 15.26
CA ASN A 72 -8.31 -2.32 14.57
C ASN A 72 -8.90 -3.08 13.38
N GLU A 73 -10.05 -3.74 13.54
CA GLU A 73 -10.72 -4.44 12.42
C GLU A 73 -11.13 -3.48 11.30
N ILE A 74 -11.48 -2.23 11.64
CA ILE A 74 -11.75 -1.16 10.66
C ILE A 74 -10.46 -0.78 9.94
N TYR A 75 -9.40 -0.46 10.68
CA TYR A 75 -8.10 -0.09 10.10
C TYR A 75 -7.55 -1.18 9.17
N GLU A 76 -7.50 -2.43 9.63
CA GLU A 76 -7.01 -3.57 8.85
C GLU A 76 -7.82 -3.75 7.57
N ALA A 77 -9.16 -3.67 7.65
CA ALA A 77 -10.01 -3.81 6.48
C ALA A 77 -9.77 -2.70 5.44
N LEU A 78 -9.52 -1.45 5.88
CA LEU A 78 -9.20 -0.34 4.99
C LEU A 78 -7.81 -0.50 4.36
N ALA A 79 -6.80 -0.79 5.19
CA ALA A 79 -5.44 -0.98 4.73
C ALA A 79 -5.34 -2.14 3.74
N LEU A 80 -5.92 -3.31 4.06
CA LEU A 80 -5.90 -4.47 3.18
C LEU A 80 -6.61 -4.23 1.84
N ALA A 81 -7.69 -3.43 1.83
CA ALA A 81 -8.36 -3.08 0.59
C ALA A 81 -7.45 -2.26 -0.33
N ASP A 82 -6.84 -1.19 0.20
CA ASP A 82 -5.96 -0.32 -0.59
C ASP A 82 -4.66 -1.05 -1.01
N ILE A 83 -4.11 -1.90 -0.15
CA ILE A 83 -2.95 -2.76 -0.46
C ILE A 83 -3.28 -3.76 -1.56
N GLY A 84 -4.46 -4.39 -1.49
CA GLY A 84 -4.92 -5.35 -2.50
C GLY A 84 -5.03 -4.71 -3.88
N GLU A 85 -5.65 -3.53 -3.95
CA GLU A 85 -5.79 -2.78 -5.21
C GLU A 85 -4.43 -2.36 -5.79
N ALA A 86 -3.53 -1.84 -4.95
CA ALA A 86 -2.18 -1.50 -5.39
C ALA A 86 -1.38 -2.73 -5.85
N ALA A 87 -1.55 -3.88 -5.20
CA ALA A 87 -0.93 -5.13 -5.62
C ALA A 87 -1.44 -5.59 -7.00
N ASP A 88 -2.74 -5.42 -7.28
CA ASP A 88 -3.30 -5.71 -8.60
C ASP A 88 -2.72 -4.77 -9.69
N LEU A 89 -2.54 -3.48 -9.39
CA LEU A 89 -1.89 -2.53 -10.30
C LEU A 89 -0.41 -2.87 -10.56
N LEU A 90 0.30 -3.37 -9.54
CA LEU A 90 1.71 -3.76 -9.64
C LEU A 90 1.93 -5.16 -10.22
N ARG A 91 0.87 -5.97 -10.34
CA ARG A 91 0.96 -7.35 -10.83
C ARG A 91 1.66 -7.49 -12.19
N PRO A 92 1.42 -6.63 -13.20
CA PRO A 92 2.15 -6.70 -14.46
C PRO A 92 3.67 -6.49 -14.31
N VAL A 93 4.09 -5.63 -13.36
CA VAL A 93 5.51 -5.42 -13.04
C VAL A 93 6.10 -6.68 -12.40
N TYR A 94 5.37 -7.27 -11.46
CA TYR A 94 5.76 -8.53 -10.82
C TYR A 94 5.98 -9.64 -11.85
N ASP A 95 5.01 -9.85 -12.74
CA ASP A 95 5.08 -10.90 -13.75
C ASP A 95 6.22 -10.64 -14.75
N LYS A 96 6.40 -9.38 -15.20
CA LYS A 96 7.44 -9.00 -16.17
C LYS A 96 8.86 -9.14 -15.62
N THR A 97 9.05 -8.91 -14.33
CA THR A 97 10.35 -8.99 -13.66
C THR A 97 10.65 -10.37 -13.08
N GLY A 98 9.73 -11.33 -13.22
CA GLY A 98 9.88 -12.66 -12.62
C GLY A 98 9.87 -12.63 -11.09
N GLY A 99 9.10 -11.70 -10.51
CA GLY A 99 8.95 -11.53 -9.06
C GLY A 99 10.10 -10.80 -8.37
N VAL A 100 10.96 -10.09 -9.12
CA VAL A 100 12.01 -9.23 -8.54
C VAL A 100 11.41 -7.90 -8.04
N ASP A 101 10.48 -7.33 -8.80
CA ASP A 101 9.77 -6.10 -8.45
C ASP A 101 8.24 -6.33 -8.45
N GLY A 102 7.45 -5.25 -8.38
CA GLY A 102 5.98 -5.31 -8.39
C GLY A 102 5.36 -5.62 -7.03
N TYR A 103 6.02 -5.17 -5.95
CA TYR A 103 5.56 -5.39 -4.58
C TYR A 103 4.96 -4.11 -3.98
N ILE A 104 3.99 -4.31 -3.08
CA ILE A 104 3.59 -3.32 -2.10
C ILE A 104 3.79 -3.89 -0.69
N SER A 105 4.35 -3.10 0.22
CA SER A 105 4.55 -3.51 1.61
C SER A 105 3.34 -3.16 2.48
N LEU A 106 3.01 -4.05 3.42
CA LEU A 106 2.14 -3.80 4.56
C LEU A 106 2.92 -4.15 5.83
N GLU A 107 2.97 -3.22 6.79
CA GLU A 107 3.63 -3.47 8.08
C GLU A 107 2.67 -4.14 9.06
N VAL A 108 3.22 -5.05 9.87
CA VAL A 108 2.60 -5.53 11.11
C VAL A 108 2.51 -4.41 12.15
N SER A 109 1.71 -4.62 13.19
CA SER A 109 1.55 -3.72 14.32
C SER A 109 2.90 -3.37 14.98
N PRO A 110 3.23 -2.08 15.15
CA PRO A 110 4.44 -1.65 15.83
C PRO A 110 4.55 -2.11 17.28
N THR A 111 3.42 -2.46 17.93
CA THR A 111 3.42 -2.96 19.31
C THR A 111 4.03 -4.35 19.42
N LEU A 112 4.11 -5.09 18.31
CA LEU A 112 4.71 -6.42 18.22
C LEU A 112 6.20 -6.39 17.92
N ALA A 113 6.83 -5.23 17.74
CA ALA A 113 8.23 -5.11 17.31
C ALA A 113 9.26 -5.84 18.21
N ARG A 114 8.89 -6.20 19.44
CA ARG A 114 9.72 -6.96 20.39
C ARG A 114 9.12 -8.33 20.76
N ASP A 115 8.07 -8.75 20.08
CA ASP A 115 7.40 -10.04 20.26
C ASP A 115 7.54 -10.85 18.98
N THR A 116 8.55 -11.72 18.93
CA THR A 116 8.80 -12.58 17.77
C THR A 116 7.60 -13.47 17.43
N ALA A 117 6.94 -14.05 18.43
CA ALA A 117 5.82 -14.96 18.19
C ALA A 117 4.59 -14.20 17.71
N GLY A 118 4.31 -13.04 18.31
CA GLY A 118 3.25 -12.14 17.87
C GLY A 118 3.45 -11.64 16.44
N THR A 119 4.65 -11.17 16.09
CA THR A 119 4.95 -10.74 14.71
C THR A 119 4.76 -11.85 13.69
N ILE A 120 5.18 -13.09 13.99
CA ILE A 120 4.99 -14.24 13.08
C ILE A 120 3.51 -14.60 12.94
N ALA A 121 2.72 -14.47 14.01
CA ALA A 121 1.30 -14.83 13.97
C ALA A 121 0.46 -13.83 13.17
N GLU A 122 0.89 -12.57 13.09
CA GLU A 122 0.18 -11.51 12.35
C GLU A 122 0.56 -11.44 10.86
N ALA A 123 1.80 -11.80 10.51
CA ALA A 123 2.32 -11.76 9.13
C ALA A 123 1.87 -12.94 8.27
#